data_AF-A0A7Y3B6B1-F1
#
_entry.id   AF-A0A7Y3B6B1-F1
#
_cell.length_a   1.000
_cell.length_b   1.000
_cell.length_c   1.000
_cell.angle_alpha   90.00
_cell.angle_beta   90.00
_cell.angle_gamma   90.00
#
_symmetry.space_group_name_H-M   'P 1'
#
loop_
_entity.id
_entity.type
_entity.pdbx_description
1 polymer ?
#
loop_
_entity_poly.entity_id
_entity_poly.type
_entity_poly.pdbx_seq_one_letter_code
_entity_poly.pdbx_strand_id
1 'polypeptide(L)'
;MSENSTSKCPVMSSSHTAVGVTANQHWWPNQLNLRILRQNVPQADPMGESFNYAEEFKTLDFDALAADVDAIMTDSQDWWPADYG
;
A
#
# COMPACT_ATOMS: atom_id res chain seq x y z
N MET A 1 -20.68 9.30 -28.99
CA MET A 1 -20.55 8.91 -27.57
C MET A 1 -19.25 8.13 -27.42
N SER A 2 -18.24 8.67 -26.72
CA SER A 2 -16.99 7.95 -26.49
C SER A 2 -17.13 7.17 -25.18
N GLU A 3 -17.14 5.84 -25.26
CA GLU A 3 -17.11 4.97 -24.07
C GLU A 3 -15.76 5.13 -23.37
N ASN A 4 -15.77 5.68 -22.17
CA ASN A 4 -14.57 5.90 -21.37
C ASN A 4 -14.10 4.55 -20.78
N SER A 5 -13.24 3.85 -21.52
CA SER A 5 -12.63 2.56 -21.18
C SER A 5 -11.40 2.68 -20.26
N THR A 6 -11.19 3.84 -19.64
CA THR A 6 -9.88 4.22 -19.07
C THR A 6 -9.48 3.49 -17.78
N SER A 7 -10.37 2.71 -17.12
CA SER A 7 -10.01 2.04 -15.84
C SER A 7 -10.87 0.83 -15.47
N LYS A 8 -11.42 0.06 -16.43
CA LYS A 8 -12.20 -1.15 -16.11
C LYS A 8 -11.35 -2.41 -16.32
N CYS A 9 -11.43 -3.36 -15.40
CA CYS A 9 -10.82 -4.68 -15.57
C CYS A 9 -11.48 -5.40 -16.77
N PRO A 10 -10.73 -5.86 -17.77
CA PRO A 10 -11.30 -6.42 -19.01
C PRO A 10 -11.93 -7.81 -18.82
N VAL A 11 -11.71 -8.49 -17.69
CA VAL A 11 -12.21 -9.85 -17.41
C VAL A 11 -13.06 -9.86 -16.13
N MET A 12 -14.22 -9.20 -16.16
CA MET A 12 -15.18 -9.15 -15.04
C MET A 12 -16.25 -10.25 -15.13
N SER A 13 -15.88 -11.49 -15.45
CA SER A 13 -16.83 -12.58 -15.78
C SER A 13 -17.17 -13.53 -14.62
N SER A 14 -16.87 -13.18 -13.36
CA SER A 14 -17.19 -14.02 -12.21
C SER A 14 -17.58 -13.19 -11.00
N SER A 15 -18.68 -13.58 -10.35
CA SER A 15 -19.19 -12.94 -9.14
C SER A 15 -18.24 -13.23 -7.97
N HIS A 16 -17.19 -12.42 -7.86
CA HIS A 16 -16.38 -12.38 -6.67
C HIS A 16 -17.19 -11.64 -5.59
N THR A 17 -17.26 -12.22 -4.39
CA THR A 17 -17.63 -11.51 -3.15
C THR A 17 -16.60 -10.44 -2.75
N ALA A 18 -15.64 -10.13 -3.64
CA ALA A 18 -14.70 -9.05 -3.51
C ALA A 18 -15.36 -7.72 -3.89
N VAL A 19 -15.20 -6.75 -2.99
CA VAL A 19 -15.56 -5.33 -3.14
C VAL A 19 -15.15 -4.82 -4.54
N GLY A 20 -16.09 -4.73 -5.48
CA GLY A 20 -15.75 -4.25 -6.82
C GLY A 20 -16.79 -4.39 -7.92
N VAL A 21 -17.92 -5.08 -7.70
CA VAL A 21 -18.84 -5.41 -8.81
C VAL A 21 -19.81 -4.27 -9.16
N THR A 22 -20.16 -3.40 -8.23
CA THR A 22 -20.76 -2.05 -8.46
C THR A 22 -20.92 -1.41 -7.09
N ALA A 23 -20.14 -0.37 -6.78
CA ALA A 23 -20.27 0.36 -5.52
C ALA A 23 -21.28 1.52 -5.68
N ASN A 24 -21.75 2.11 -4.57
CA ASN A 24 -22.62 3.30 -4.60
C ASN A 24 -22.05 4.44 -5.46
N GLN A 25 -20.73 4.57 -5.51
CA GLN A 25 -20.00 5.55 -6.33
C GLN A 25 -20.22 5.35 -7.83
N HIS A 26 -20.56 4.14 -8.27
CA HIS A 26 -20.91 3.86 -9.66
C HIS A 26 -22.27 4.45 -10.03
N TRP A 27 -23.25 4.35 -9.13
CA TRP A 27 -24.62 4.85 -9.35
C TRP A 27 -24.75 6.34 -9.07
N TRP A 28 -24.02 6.86 -8.08
CA TRP A 28 -24.01 8.27 -7.70
C TRP A 28 -22.58 8.81 -7.71
N PRO A 29 -22.03 9.13 -8.90
CA PRO A 29 -20.63 9.53 -9.04
C PRO A 29 -20.28 10.84 -8.31
N ASN A 30 -21.27 11.71 -8.07
CA ASN A 30 -21.09 12.98 -7.37
C ASN A 30 -21.54 12.93 -5.89
N GLN A 31 -21.83 11.76 -5.34
CA GLN A 31 -22.18 11.61 -3.93
C GLN A 31 -20.99 11.96 -3.03
N LEU A 32 -21.24 12.67 -1.93
CA LEU A 32 -20.21 13.01 -0.94
C LEU A 32 -19.52 11.74 -0.42
N ASN A 33 -18.19 11.68 -0.54
CA ASN A 33 -17.40 10.53 -0.14
C ASN A 33 -16.92 10.66 1.31
N LEU A 34 -17.57 9.96 2.24
CA LEU A 34 -17.17 9.92 3.65
C LEU A 34 -16.06 8.89 3.96
N ARG A 35 -15.59 8.11 2.98
CA ARG A 35 -14.55 7.08 3.21
C ARG A 35 -13.23 7.68 3.67
N ILE A 36 -12.97 8.94 3.33
CA ILE A 36 -11.77 9.68 3.76
C ILE A 36 -11.67 9.78 5.29
N LEU A 37 -12.80 9.78 6.00
CA LEU A 37 -12.85 9.91 7.46
C LEU A 37 -12.60 8.58 8.20
N ARG A 38 -12.47 7.47 7.46
CA ARG A 38 -12.29 6.11 8.00
C ARG A 38 -11.08 5.42 7.36
N GLN A 39 -10.10 6.20 6.91
CA GLN A 39 -8.79 5.70 6.50
C GLN A 39 -7.96 5.40 7.75
N ASN A 40 -7.05 4.42 7.67
CA ASN A 40 -6.05 4.12 8.71
C ASN A 40 -6.64 3.94 10.12
N VAL A 41 -7.75 3.19 10.22
CA VAL A 41 -8.36 2.90 11.51
C VAL A 41 -7.48 1.96 12.35
N PRO A 42 -7.44 2.07 13.70
CA PRO A 42 -6.59 1.24 14.55
C PRO A 42 -6.80 -0.27 14.37
N GLN A 43 -8.01 -0.71 14.01
CA GLN A 43 -8.29 -2.13 13.77
C GLN A 43 -7.62 -2.68 12.51
N ALA A 44 -7.17 -1.81 11.61
CA ALA A 44 -6.41 -2.17 10.41
C ALA A 44 -4.89 -2.05 10.64
N ASP A 45 -4.46 -1.53 11.79
CA ASP A 45 -3.05 -1.39 12.15
C ASP A 45 -2.53 -2.71 12.74
N PRO A 46 -1.55 -3.38 12.10
CA PRO A 46 -0.98 -4.63 12.62
C PRO A 46 -0.09 -4.42 13.86
N MET A 47 0.35 -3.19 14.14
CA MET A 47 1.26 -2.89 15.24
C MET A 47 0.57 -2.87 16.61
N GLY A 48 -0.75 -2.69 16.64
CA GLY A 48 -1.55 -2.65 17.86
C GLY A 48 -1.51 -1.30 18.60
N GLU A 49 -2.47 -1.11 19.50
CA GLU A 49 -2.73 0.21 20.13
C GLU A 49 -1.61 0.70 21.07
N SER A 50 -0.79 -0.22 21.60
CA SER A 50 0.28 0.11 22.53
C SER A 50 1.60 0.50 21.86
N PHE A 51 1.72 0.33 20.54
CA PHE A 51 2.97 0.58 19.83
C PHE A 51 3.27 2.07 19.69
N ASN A 52 4.48 2.48 20.05
CA ASN A 52 4.94 3.87 19.90
C ASN A 52 6.21 3.93 19.05
N TYR A 53 6.03 4.20 17.76
CA TYR A 53 7.13 4.31 16.80
C TYR A 53 8.24 5.29 17.24
N ALA A 54 7.87 6.43 17.84
CA ALA A 54 8.85 7.43 18.22
C ALA A 54 9.73 6.99 19.39
N GLU A 55 9.22 6.17 20.31
CA GLU A 55 10.02 5.60 21.39
C GLU A 55 10.91 4.46 20.88
N GLU A 56 10.36 3.53 20.10
CA GLU A 56 11.12 2.43 19.52
C GLU A 56 12.26 2.93 18.62
N PHE A 57 12.00 3.95 17.79
CA PHE A 57 13.01 4.54 16.90
C PHE A 57 14.19 5.16 17.68
N LYS A 58 13.98 5.69 18.88
CA LYS A 58 15.09 6.24 19.70
C LYS A 58 16.02 5.16 20.22
N THR A 59 15.56 3.91 20.31
CA THR A 59 16.35 2.76 20.78
C THR A 59 17.12 2.08 19.64
N LEU A 60 16.83 2.45 18.40
CA LEU A 60 17.44 1.90 17.20
C LEU A 60 18.92 2.29 17.12
N ASP A 61 19.78 1.32 16.81
CA ASP A 61 21.17 1.59 16.42
C ASP A 61 21.19 2.14 14.99
N PHE A 62 21.20 3.47 14.89
CA PHE A 62 21.13 4.15 13.61
C PHE A 62 22.42 3.98 12.78
N ASP A 63 23.58 3.92 13.44
CA ASP A 63 24.86 3.77 12.76
C ASP A 63 24.99 2.37 12.17
N ALA A 64 24.55 1.34 12.91
CA ALA A 64 24.47 -0.02 12.38
C ALA A 64 23.48 -0.13 11.20
N LEU A 65 22.30 0.49 11.31
CA LEU A 65 21.33 0.50 10.21
C LEU A 65 21.92 1.16 8.94
N ALA A 66 22.58 2.30 9.08
CA ALA A 66 23.20 2.98 7.94
C ALA A 66 24.31 2.12 7.30
N ALA A 67 25.15 1.47 8.11
CA ALA A 67 26.18 0.56 7.63
C ALA A 67 25.59 -0.66 6.91
N ASP A 68 24.50 -1.23 7.42
CA ASP A 68 23.80 -2.34 6.79
C ASP A 68 23.19 -1.92 5.45
N VAL A 69 22.63 -0.70 5.37
CA VAL A 69 22.13 -0.14 4.10
C VAL A 69 23.26 0.02 3.08
N ASP A 70 24.41 0.57 3.48
CA ASP A 70 25.56 0.71 2.59
C ASP A 70 26.08 -0.66 2.10
N ALA A 71 26.06 -1.68 2.97
CA ALA A 71 26.46 -3.03 2.60
C ALA A 71 25.54 -3.62 1.53
N ILE A 72 24.21 -3.53 1.70
CA ILE A 72 23.26 -4.11 0.73
C ILE A 72 23.29 -3.42 -0.63
N MET A 73 23.78 -2.18 -0.72
CA MET A 73 23.90 -1.47 -1.99
C MET A 73 24.82 -2.20 -2.99
N THR A 74 25.78 -3.00 -2.50
CA THR A 74 26.74 -3.76 -3.32
C THR A 74 26.54 -5.28 -3.24
N ASP A 75 25.53 -5.74 -2.48
CA ASP A 75 25.19 -7.15 -2.34
C ASP A 75 24.17 -7.57 -3.41
N SER A 76 24.65 -7.63 -4.66
CA SER A 76 23.82 -7.94 -5.84
C SER A 76 23.09 -9.28 -5.71
N GLN A 77 21.79 -9.27 -6.00
CA GLN A 77 20.95 -10.46 -5.94
C GLN A 77 20.69 -11.04 -7.33
N ASP A 78 20.79 -12.36 -7.49
CA ASP A 78 20.63 -13.02 -8.81
C ASP A 78 19.27 -12.76 -9.49
N TRP A 79 18.22 -12.58 -8.68
CA TRP A 79 16.86 -12.30 -9.16
C TRP A 79 16.67 -10.83 -9.58
N TRP A 80 17.57 -9.94 -9.16
CA TRP A 80 17.63 -8.55 -9.58
C TRP A 80 19.07 -8.00 -9.46
N PRO A 81 19.92 -8.27 -10.46
CA PRO A 81 21.34 -7.91 -10.39
C PRO A 81 21.55 -6.40 -10.29
N ALA A 82 22.49 -5.97 -9.45
CA ALA A 82 22.86 -4.57 -9.33
C ALA A 82 23.66 -4.12 -10.55
N ASP A 83 23.25 -3.01 -11.16
CA ASP A 83 24.04 -2.37 -12.21
C ASP A 83 25.32 -1.81 -11.59
N TYR A 84 26.48 -2.15 -12.16
CA TYR A 84 27.81 -1.74 -11.72
C TYR A 84 28.32 -2.30 -10.38
N GLY A 85 27.56 -3.23 -9.78
CA GLY A 85 27.84 -3.78 -8.45
C GLY A 85 27.73 -2.73 -7.36
#